data_AF-A0A9R1RHQ4-F1
#
_entry.id   AF-A0A9R1RHQ4-F1
#
_cell.length_a   1.000
_cell.length_b   1.000
_cell.length_c   1.000
_cell.angle_alpha   90.00
_cell.angle_beta   90.00
_cell.angle_gamma   90.00
#
_symmetry.space_group_name_H-M   'P 1'
#
loop_
_entity.id
_entity.type
_entity.pdbx_description
1 polymer ?
#
loop_
_entity_poly.entity_id
_entity_poly.type
_entity_poly.pdbx_seq_one_letter_code
_entity_poly.pdbx_strand_id
1 'polypeptide(L)'
;MSRRMGHALEPGRITFDEKMEIRRAIEEGNIPHTYISANCFAAYFVPNLCQMRTLLPPKEKVHVYGDGNVKDEDDIAAYTIKCVDDPRALNKTIYLRPQENILSQNELIAKWEKLSGKVLKKIPIPIDEFLASMKGTDLANQVGIGHYYHIFYEGCLTNFDIRDDGEEEASLLYPEVQYTRMDEYMQRYL
;
A
#
# COMPACT_ATOMS: atom_id res chain seq x y z
N MET A 1 4.13 3.10 8.31
CA MET A 1 3.45 1.80 8.50
C MET A 1 4.06 0.97 9.64
N SER A 2 5.30 0.46 9.56
CA SER A 2 5.85 -0.53 10.51
C SER A 2 5.75 -0.16 12.01
N ARG A 3 5.99 1.10 12.40
CA ARG A 3 5.86 1.56 13.80
C ARG A 3 4.45 1.35 14.39
N ARG A 4 3.43 1.25 13.53
CA ARG A 4 2.01 1.12 13.90
C ARG A 4 1.48 -0.31 13.74
N MET A 5 2.33 -1.29 13.40
CA MET A 5 1.93 -2.68 13.12
C MET A 5 2.27 -3.66 14.25
N GLY A 6 2.36 -3.18 15.49
CA GLY A 6 2.66 -4.03 16.65
C GLY A 6 1.60 -5.10 16.93
N HIS A 7 0.38 -4.92 16.42
CA HIS A 7 -0.76 -5.85 16.51
C HIS A 7 -0.98 -6.68 15.24
N ALA A 8 -0.03 -6.66 14.29
CA ALA A 8 -0.17 -7.41 13.04
C ALA A 8 -0.37 -8.91 13.27
N LEU A 9 -1.11 -9.57 12.36
CA LEU A 9 -1.31 -11.01 12.37
C LEU A 9 0.00 -11.72 12.08
N GLU A 10 0.31 -12.75 12.86
CA GLU A 10 1.38 -13.69 12.56
C GLU A 10 0.96 -14.61 11.39
N PRO A 11 1.84 -14.92 10.42
CA PRO A 11 3.27 -14.59 10.39
C PRO A 11 3.62 -13.22 9.74
N GLY A 12 2.63 -12.43 9.31
CA GLY A 12 2.85 -11.14 8.65
C GLY A 12 3.62 -10.12 9.51
N ARG A 13 3.46 -10.20 10.83
CA ARG A 13 4.12 -9.36 11.84
C ARG A 13 5.65 -9.45 11.85
N ILE A 14 6.21 -10.62 11.52
CA ILE A 14 7.67 -10.85 11.45
C ILE A 14 8.38 -9.74 10.67
N THR A 15 7.88 -9.42 9.47
CA THR A 15 8.48 -8.41 8.59
C THR A 15 8.42 -6.98 9.15
N PHE A 16 7.44 -6.68 10.01
CA PHE A 16 7.35 -5.39 10.68
C PHE A 16 8.32 -5.32 11.86
N ASP A 17 8.44 -6.40 12.63
CA ASP A 17 9.35 -6.49 13.78
C ASP A 17 10.82 -6.37 13.33
N GLU A 18 11.22 -7.09 12.27
CA GLU A 18 12.56 -6.99 11.68
C GLU A 18 12.90 -5.57 11.21
N LYS A 19 11.95 -4.88 10.55
CA LYS A 19 12.13 -3.46 10.16
C LYS A 19 12.30 -2.56 11.37
N MET A 20 11.58 -2.84 12.46
CA MET A 20 11.67 -2.05 13.69
C MET A 20 13.00 -2.25 14.42
N GLU A 21 13.61 -3.42 14.37
CA GLU A 21 14.96 -3.66 14.88
C GLU A 21 16.00 -2.79 14.17
N ILE A 22 15.95 -2.73 12.83
CA ILE A 22 16.84 -1.88 12.04
C ILE A 22 16.62 -0.40 12.38
N ARG A 23 15.37 0.05 12.51
CA ARG A 23 15.07 1.45 12.87
C ARG A 23 15.67 1.81 14.24
N ARG A 24 15.49 0.95 15.24
CA ARG A 24 16.08 1.13 16.57
C ARG A 24 17.61 1.23 16.50
N ALA A 25 18.26 0.34 15.77
CA ALA A 25 19.72 0.36 15.63
C ALA A 25 20.23 1.66 14.96
N ILE A 26 19.51 2.17 13.96
CA ILE A 26 19.82 3.46 13.29
C ILE A 26 19.69 4.63 14.29
N GLU A 27 18.59 4.66 15.05
CA GLU A 27 18.29 5.70 16.04
C GLU A 27 19.31 5.68 17.20
N GLU A 28 19.60 4.50 17.77
CA GLU A 28 20.60 4.31 18.83
C GLU A 28 22.01 4.67 18.37
N GLY A 29 22.33 4.40 17.09
CA GLY A 29 23.59 4.78 16.47
C GLY A 29 23.71 6.28 16.16
N ASN A 30 22.67 7.09 16.41
CA ASN A 30 22.58 8.49 16.01
C ASN A 30 22.86 8.71 14.50
N ILE A 31 22.44 7.76 13.67
CA ILE A 31 22.66 7.82 12.22
C ILE A 31 21.55 8.69 11.59
N PRO A 32 21.91 9.75 10.84
CA PRO A 32 20.95 10.52 10.06
C PRO A 32 20.13 9.62 9.13
N HIS A 33 18.80 9.74 9.16
CA HIS A 33 17.94 8.84 8.41
C HIS A 33 16.67 9.51 7.89
N THR A 34 16.05 8.86 6.91
CA THR A 34 14.68 9.14 6.48
C THR A 34 13.99 7.80 6.25
N TYR A 35 12.86 7.57 6.89
CA TYR A 35 12.07 6.36 6.68
C TYR A 35 10.95 6.63 5.69
N ILE A 36 11.01 6.03 4.51
CA ILE A 36 9.94 6.19 3.52
C ILE A 36 8.90 5.08 3.70
N SER A 37 7.68 5.48 4.03
CA SER A 37 6.49 4.62 4.04
C SER A 37 5.78 4.79 2.72
N ALA A 38 6.09 3.90 1.79
CA ALA A 38 5.73 4.02 0.39
C ALA A 38 4.35 3.43 0.05
N ASN A 39 3.71 2.71 0.97
CA ASN A 39 2.45 1.99 0.78
C ASN A 39 2.55 0.92 -0.32
N CYS A 40 1.61 0.87 -1.26
CA CYS A 40 1.52 -0.15 -2.28
C CYS A 40 2.27 0.25 -3.55
N PHE A 41 2.96 -0.71 -4.16
CA PHE A 41 3.63 -0.48 -5.43
C PHE A 41 2.62 -0.66 -6.56
N ALA A 42 2.39 0.40 -7.35
CA ALA A 42 1.49 0.37 -8.49
C ALA A 42 1.71 -0.86 -9.40
N ALA A 43 2.98 -1.21 -9.70
CA ALA A 43 3.30 -2.36 -10.55
C ALA A 43 2.81 -3.73 -10.02
N TYR A 44 2.60 -3.86 -8.71
CA TYR A 44 2.12 -5.08 -8.06
C TYR A 44 0.61 -5.09 -7.81
N PHE A 45 0.00 -3.94 -7.57
CA PHE A 45 -1.40 -3.83 -7.12
C PHE A 45 -2.36 -3.20 -8.13
N VAL A 46 -1.88 -2.31 -8.99
CA VAL A 46 -2.77 -1.54 -9.87
C VAL A 46 -3.24 -2.33 -11.09
N PRO A 47 -2.34 -2.94 -11.91
CA PRO A 47 -2.78 -3.53 -13.17
C PRO A 47 -3.66 -4.76 -12.94
N ASN A 48 -3.42 -5.53 -11.88
CA ASN A 48 -4.20 -6.71 -11.54
C ASN A 48 -5.46 -6.38 -10.72
N LEU A 49 -5.74 -5.12 -10.34
CA LEU A 49 -6.84 -4.75 -9.43
C LEU A 49 -6.71 -5.40 -8.05
N CYS A 50 -5.50 -5.35 -7.51
CA CYS A 50 -5.07 -5.86 -6.22
C CYS A 50 -5.26 -7.38 -6.08
N GLN A 51 -5.10 -8.16 -7.14
CA GLN A 51 -5.27 -9.62 -7.04
C GLN A 51 -3.95 -10.31 -6.64
N MET A 52 -3.92 -10.96 -5.48
CA MET A 52 -2.72 -11.53 -4.84
C MET A 52 -1.85 -12.50 -5.69
N ARG A 53 -2.36 -13.02 -6.82
CA ARG A 53 -1.69 -14.08 -7.61
C ARG A 53 -1.49 -13.75 -9.09
N THR A 54 -1.83 -12.55 -9.52
CA THR A 54 -1.73 -12.14 -10.92
C THR A 54 -1.10 -10.77 -11.00
N LEU A 55 -0.41 -10.42 -12.09
CA LEU A 55 0.12 -9.07 -12.33
C LEU A 55 -0.57 -8.35 -13.49
N LEU A 56 -1.51 -9.03 -14.14
CA LEU A 56 -2.22 -8.53 -15.32
C LEU A 56 -3.70 -8.31 -14.99
N PRO A 57 -4.37 -7.41 -15.72
CA PRO A 57 -5.77 -7.13 -15.48
C PRO A 57 -6.66 -8.36 -15.62
N PRO A 58 -7.63 -8.56 -14.70
CA PRO A 58 -8.63 -9.60 -14.85
C PRO A 58 -9.52 -9.33 -16.07
N LYS A 59 -9.92 -10.40 -16.75
CA LYS A 59 -10.70 -10.31 -18.00
C LYS A 59 -12.22 -10.33 -17.78
N GLU A 60 -12.68 -11.06 -16.76
CA GLU A 60 -14.11 -11.36 -16.58
C GLU A 60 -14.59 -11.15 -15.15
N LYS A 61 -13.80 -11.56 -14.16
CA LYS A 61 -14.17 -11.51 -12.74
C LYS A 61 -13.04 -10.94 -11.91
N VAL A 62 -13.41 -10.26 -10.84
CA VAL A 62 -12.48 -9.69 -9.86
C VAL A 62 -12.97 -10.02 -8.46
N HIS A 63 -12.04 -10.44 -7.60
CA HIS A 63 -12.34 -10.67 -6.20
C HIS A 63 -12.18 -9.38 -5.40
N VAL A 64 -13.20 -9.04 -4.62
CA VAL A 64 -13.24 -7.82 -3.80
C VAL A 64 -13.00 -8.21 -2.36
N TYR A 65 -12.01 -7.62 -1.70
CA TYR A 65 -11.72 -7.89 -0.29
C TYR A 65 -12.73 -7.14 0.59
N GLY A 66 -13.50 -7.89 1.38
CA GLY A 66 -14.54 -7.32 2.22
C GLY A 66 -15.62 -6.63 1.37
N ASP A 67 -15.88 -5.36 1.66
CA ASP A 67 -16.78 -4.52 0.87
C ASP A 67 -16.06 -3.73 -0.24
N GLY A 68 -14.72 -3.77 -0.28
CA GLY A 68 -13.89 -3.07 -1.26
C GLY A 68 -13.77 -1.56 -1.08
N ASN A 69 -14.21 -1.00 0.05
CA ASN A 69 -14.24 0.45 0.29
C ASN A 69 -13.08 0.97 1.15
N VAL A 70 -12.24 0.07 1.66
CA VAL A 70 -10.99 0.43 2.35
C VAL A 70 -10.02 1.06 1.35
N LYS A 71 -9.46 2.22 1.70
CA LYS A 71 -8.57 3.00 0.84
C LYS A 71 -7.11 2.59 1.01
N ASP A 72 -6.38 2.70 -0.08
CA ASP A 72 -4.97 2.41 -0.23
C ASP A 72 -4.33 3.43 -1.18
N GLU A 73 -3.01 3.57 -1.18
CA GLU A 73 -2.27 4.48 -2.04
C GLU A 73 -1.14 3.77 -2.80
N ASP A 74 -0.92 4.23 -4.04
CA ASP A 74 0.09 3.71 -4.96
C ASP A 74 0.92 4.85 -5.62
N ASP A 75 2.16 5.10 -5.21
CA ASP A 75 3.23 5.75 -6.02
C ASP A 75 4.56 5.84 -5.25
N ILE A 76 5.71 5.49 -5.87
CA ILE A 76 6.98 5.34 -5.12
C ILE A 76 8.24 5.93 -5.78
N ALA A 77 8.22 6.45 -7.01
CA ALA A 77 9.48 6.83 -7.66
C ALA A 77 9.97 8.26 -7.35
N ALA A 78 9.13 9.28 -7.52
CA ALA A 78 9.59 10.66 -7.61
C ALA A 78 9.92 11.30 -6.25
N TYR A 79 9.15 10.99 -5.21
CA TYR A 79 9.30 11.60 -3.89
C TYR A 79 10.55 11.13 -3.14
N THR A 80 11.00 9.90 -3.37
CA THR A 80 12.17 9.34 -2.66
C THR A 80 13.44 10.15 -2.87
N ILE A 81 13.70 10.59 -4.11
CA ILE A 81 14.90 11.38 -4.44
C ILE A 81 14.82 12.78 -3.83
N LYS A 82 13.62 13.38 -3.76
CA LYS A 82 13.41 14.71 -3.19
C LYS A 82 13.76 14.77 -1.70
N CYS A 83 13.58 13.66 -0.98
CA CYS A 83 13.85 13.58 0.45
C CYS A 83 15.33 13.48 0.83
N VAL A 84 16.24 13.19 -0.10
CA VAL A 84 17.64 12.85 0.23
C VAL A 84 18.39 14.02 0.88
N ASP A 85 18.28 15.20 0.27
CA ASP A 85 19.01 16.41 0.72
C ASP A 85 18.08 17.45 1.36
N ASP A 86 16.82 17.09 1.64
CA ASP A 86 15.86 18.00 2.26
C ASP A 86 15.98 17.94 3.80
N PRO A 87 16.37 19.03 4.48
CA PRO A 87 16.45 19.07 5.93
C PRO A 87 15.09 18.83 6.62
N ARG A 88 13.97 19.05 5.93
CA ARG A 88 12.62 18.73 6.43
C ARG A 88 12.37 17.23 6.52
N ALA A 89 13.13 16.41 5.78
CA ALA A 89 13.03 14.95 5.80
C ALA A 89 14.04 14.27 6.73
N LEU A 90 14.97 15.05 7.32
CA LEU A 90 16.00 14.54 8.22
C LEU A 90 15.38 14.02 9.54
N ASN A 91 15.69 12.76 9.86
CA ASN A 91 15.19 12.02 11.02
C ASN A 91 13.66 11.94 11.08
N LYS A 92 13.01 11.92 9.90
CA LYS A 92 11.55 11.83 9.76
C LYS A 92 11.12 10.51 9.13
N THR A 93 9.87 10.15 9.36
CA THR A 93 9.14 9.19 8.51
C THR A 93 8.33 9.98 7.47
N ILE A 94 8.63 9.75 6.21
CA ILE A 94 7.91 10.36 5.08
C ILE A 94 6.90 9.35 4.56
N TYR A 95 5.63 9.73 4.58
CA TYR A 95 4.53 8.97 3.99
C TYR A 95 4.28 9.48 2.58
N LEU A 96 4.18 8.57 1.62
CA LEU A 96 3.71 8.91 0.29
C LEU A 96 2.19 8.75 0.33
N ARG A 97 1.42 9.82 0.28
CA ARG A 97 -0.05 9.77 0.19
C ARG A 97 -0.61 10.82 -0.78
N PRO A 98 -0.19 10.84 -2.06
CA PRO A 98 -0.79 11.70 -3.08
C PRO A 98 -2.31 11.52 -3.14
N GLN A 99 -3.03 12.63 -2.94
CA GLN A 99 -4.47 12.63 -2.68
C GLN A 99 -5.31 11.90 -3.74
N GLU A 100 -4.91 11.97 -5.01
CA GLU A 100 -5.68 11.33 -6.10
C GLU A 100 -5.40 9.84 -6.28
N ASN A 101 -4.35 9.31 -5.64
CA ASN A 101 -4.03 7.89 -5.64
C ASN A 101 -4.50 7.20 -4.36
N ILE A 102 -5.09 7.91 -3.39
CA ILE A 102 -5.76 7.31 -2.24
C ILE A 102 -7.12 6.75 -2.68
N LEU A 103 -7.13 5.50 -3.12
CA LEU A 103 -8.26 4.81 -3.73
C LEU A 103 -8.62 3.55 -2.97
N SER A 104 -9.91 3.27 -2.89
CA SER A 104 -10.39 1.95 -2.53
C SER A 104 -10.29 0.98 -3.71
N GLN A 105 -10.34 -0.32 -3.41
CA GLN A 105 -10.35 -1.34 -4.46
C GLN A 105 -11.53 -1.14 -5.43
N ASN A 106 -12.71 -0.75 -4.92
CA ASN A 106 -13.87 -0.45 -5.76
C ASN A 106 -13.65 0.76 -6.68
N GLU A 107 -13.01 1.82 -6.19
CA GLU A 107 -12.66 2.99 -7.00
C GLU A 107 -11.64 2.64 -8.09
N LEU A 108 -10.65 1.80 -7.76
CA LEU A 108 -9.67 1.29 -8.72
C LEU A 108 -10.34 0.42 -9.81
N ILE A 109 -11.21 -0.52 -9.41
CA ILE A 109 -11.98 -1.34 -10.35
C ILE A 109 -12.85 -0.45 -11.24
N ALA A 110 -13.55 0.55 -10.69
CA ALA A 110 -14.38 1.46 -11.47
C ALA A 110 -13.57 2.25 -12.50
N LYS A 111 -12.36 2.71 -12.13
CA LYS A 111 -11.43 3.34 -13.09
C LYS A 111 -11.06 2.37 -14.22
N TRP A 112 -10.75 1.11 -13.91
CA TRP A 112 -10.43 0.10 -14.91
C TRP A 112 -11.61 -0.25 -15.82
N GLU A 113 -12.82 -0.40 -15.28
CA GLU A 113 -14.03 -0.69 -16.06
C GLU A 113 -14.33 0.46 -17.05
N LYS A 114 -14.17 1.71 -16.60
CA LYS A 114 -14.28 2.90 -17.45
C LYS A 114 -13.22 2.92 -18.55
N LEU A 115 -11.98 2.57 -18.21
CA LEU A 115 -10.84 2.65 -19.13
C LEU A 115 -10.87 1.54 -20.19
N SER A 116 -11.18 0.30 -19.78
CA SER A 116 -11.21 -0.88 -20.64
C SER A 116 -12.52 -1.06 -21.42
N GLY A 117 -13.58 -0.36 -21.01
CA GLY A 117 -14.94 -0.54 -21.55
C GLY A 117 -15.58 -1.88 -21.18
N LYS A 118 -15.00 -2.63 -20.23
CA LYS A 118 -15.48 -3.94 -19.79
C LYS A 118 -15.93 -3.89 -18.34
N VAL A 119 -17.14 -4.39 -18.08
CA VAL A 119 -17.66 -4.55 -16.71
C VAL A 119 -17.24 -5.91 -16.18
N LEU A 120 -16.67 -5.93 -14.98
CA LEU A 120 -16.18 -7.15 -14.33
C LEU A 120 -17.22 -7.68 -13.33
N LYS A 121 -17.34 -9.01 -13.27
CA LYS A 121 -18.11 -9.68 -12.22
C LYS A 121 -17.35 -9.57 -10.89
N LYS A 122 -17.87 -8.76 -9.97
CA LYS A 122 -17.31 -8.56 -8.62
C LYS A 122 -17.75 -9.69 -7.69
N ILE A 123 -16.80 -10.33 -7.01
CA ILE A 123 -17.05 -11.43 -6.08
C ILE A 123 -16.45 -11.03 -4.72
N PRO A 124 -17.28 -10.66 -3.72
CA PRO A 124 -16.76 -10.30 -2.40
C PRO A 124 -16.17 -11.51 -1.70
N ILE A 125 -15.08 -11.29 -0.96
CA ILE A 125 -14.44 -12.28 -0.09
C ILE A 125 -14.59 -11.79 1.37
N PRO A 126 -15.42 -12.44 2.19
CA PRO A 126 -15.53 -12.16 3.63
C PRO A 126 -14.20 -12.36 4.36
N ILE A 127 -14.00 -11.65 5.48
CA ILE A 127 -12.79 -11.74 6.31
C ILE A 127 -12.48 -13.19 6.69
N ASP A 128 -13.47 -13.91 7.21
CA ASP A 128 -13.28 -15.28 7.70
C ASP A 128 -12.87 -16.24 6.58
N GLU A 129 -13.46 -16.09 5.39
CA GLU A 129 -13.10 -16.88 4.21
C GLU A 129 -11.66 -16.57 3.76
N PHE A 130 -11.31 -15.29 3.74
CA PHE A 130 -9.98 -14.84 3.35
C PHE A 130 -8.90 -15.34 4.30
N LEU A 131 -9.10 -15.18 5.62
CA LEU A 131 -8.15 -15.66 6.63
C LEU A 131 -8.08 -17.19 6.66
N ALA A 132 -9.19 -17.90 6.42
CA ALA A 132 -9.17 -19.35 6.30
C ALA A 132 -8.31 -19.84 5.13
N SER A 133 -8.20 -19.05 4.05
CA SER A 133 -7.35 -19.38 2.89
C SER A 133 -5.86 -19.46 3.20
N MET A 134 -5.43 -18.91 4.34
CA MET A 134 -4.06 -18.98 4.84
C MET A 134 -3.66 -20.41 5.25
N LYS A 135 -4.61 -21.20 5.74
CA LYS A 135 -4.35 -22.51 6.33
C LYS A 135 -3.80 -23.49 5.28
N GLY A 136 -2.64 -24.07 5.56
CA GLY A 136 -2.01 -25.08 4.69
C GLY A 136 -1.22 -24.50 3.50
N THR A 137 -1.01 -23.19 3.46
CA THR A 137 -0.11 -22.54 2.49
C THR A 137 1.31 -22.42 3.06
N ASP A 138 2.32 -22.18 2.20
CA ASP A 138 3.68 -21.90 2.64
C ASP A 138 3.81 -20.55 3.36
N LEU A 139 4.89 -20.37 4.12
CA LEU A 139 5.10 -19.19 4.97
C LEU A 139 5.00 -17.87 4.19
N ALA A 140 5.53 -17.79 2.96
CA ALA A 140 5.49 -16.57 2.18
C ALA A 140 4.06 -16.19 1.78
N ASN A 141 3.25 -17.18 1.40
CA ASN A 141 1.82 -16.98 1.15
C ASN A 141 1.07 -16.56 2.42
N GLN A 142 1.39 -17.14 3.59
CA GLN A 142 0.76 -16.74 4.84
C GLN A 142 1.08 -15.28 5.22
N VAL A 143 2.34 -14.87 5.06
CA VAL A 143 2.77 -13.47 5.24
C VAL A 143 2.01 -12.55 4.28
N GLY A 144 1.92 -12.92 3.00
CA GLY A 144 1.19 -12.15 1.99
C GLY A 144 -0.30 -12.00 2.32
N ILE A 145 -0.97 -13.06 2.78
CA ILE A 145 -2.37 -13.00 3.24
C ILE A 145 -2.50 -12.07 4.44
N GLY A 146 -1.58 -12.13 5.41
CA GLY A 146 -1.55 -11.21 6.55
C GLY A 146 -1.43 -9.75 6.10
N HIS A 147 -0.52 -9.43 5.18
CA HIS A 147 -0.39 -8.06 4.66
C HIS A 147 -1.66 -7.59 3.93
N TYR A 148 -2.22 -8.42 3.05
CA TYR A 148 -3.48 -8.10 2.36
C TYR A 148 -4.64 -7.90 3.33
N TYR A 149 -4.71 -8.68 4.41
CA TYR A 149 -5.71 -8.48 5.46
C TYR A 149 -5.58 -7.07 6.06
N HIS A 150 -4.38 -6.70 6.49
CA HIS A 150 -4.15 -5.38 7.08
C HIS A 150 -4.39 -4.23 6.10
N ILE A 151 -4.11 -4.43 4.81
CA ILE A 151 -4.31 -3.41 3.78
C ILE A 151 -5.80 -3.26 3.45
N PHE A 152 -6.46 -4.32 3.00
CA PHE A 152 -7.80 -4.22 2.38
C PHE A 152 -8.97 -4.42 3.34
N TYR A 153 -8.73 -4.93 4.56
CA TYR A 153 -9.78 -5.10 5.57
C TYR A 153 -9.59 -4.15 6.75
N GLU A 154 -8.38 -4.05 7.30
CA GLU A 154 -8.11 -3.14 8.42
C GLU A 154 -7.85 -1.69 7.96
N GLY A 155 -7.35 -1.51 6.73
CA GLY A 155 -7.02 -0.18 6.21
C GLY A 155 -5.77 0.42 6.84
N CYS A 156 -4.79 -0.40 7.23
CA CYS A 156 -3.58 0.03 7.93
C CYS A 156 -2.74 1.09 7.17
N LEU A 157 -3.02 1.31 5.88
CA LEU A 157 -2.35 2.32 5.06
C LEU A 157 -3.02 3.69 5.12
N THR A 158 -4.25 3.82 5.62
CA THR A 158 -4.98 5.10 5.74
C THR A 158 -5.76 5.27 7.04
N ASN A 159 -5.78 4.28 7.95
CA ASN A 159 -6.54 4.32 9.21
C ASN A 159 -5.91 5.19 10.32
N PHE A 160 -4.99 6.08 9.95
CA PHE A 160 -4.34 7.03 10.86
C PHE A 160 -4.03 8.34 10.15
N ASP A 161 -4.05 9.42 10.93
CA ASP A 161 -3.61 10.75 10.52
C ASP A 161 -2.07 10.88 10.57
N ILE A 162 -1.49 11.55 9.58
CA ILE A 162 -0.07 11.93 9.59
C ILE A 162 0.02 13.30 10.27
N ARG A 163 0.14 13.32 11.60
CA ARG A 163 0.10 14.57 12.40
C ARG A 163 1.09 14.59 13.57
N ASP A 164 1.96 13.58 13.67
CA ASP A 164 2.88 13.45 14.79
C ASP A 164 4.22 14.15 14.49
N ASP A 165 4.84 14.73 15.52
CA ASP A 165 6.21 15.25 15.44
C ASP A 165 7.15 14.13 15.00
N GLY A 166 7.68 14.24 13.78
CA GLY A 166 8.53 13.18 13.21
C GLY A 166 7.95 12.52 11.96
N GLU A 167 6.74 12.90 11.55
CA GLU A 167 6.08 12.38 10.36
C GLU A 167 5.70 13.51 9.40
N GLU A 168 5.89 13.28 8.10
CA GLU A 168 5.52 14.23 7.07
C GLU A 168 4.86 13.49 5.90
N GLU A 169 4.00 14.19 5.14
CA GLU A 169 3.41 13.67 3.92
C GLU A 169 4.12 14.30 2.69
N ALA A 170 4.58 13.46 1.77
CA ALA A 170 5.44 13.87 0.67
C ALA A 170 4.75 14.79 -0.34
N SER A 171 3.48 14.56 -0.69
CA SER A 171 2.75 15.41 -1.63
C SER A 171 2.50 16.82 -1.09
N LEU A 172 2.43 16.99 0.24
CA LEU A 172 2.42 18.29 0.90
C LEU A 172 3.80 18.96 0.94
N LEU A 173 4.87 18.18 1.14
CA LEU A 173 6.24 18.69 1.17
C LEU A 173 6.77 19.11 -0.21
N TYR A 174 6.33 18.41 -1.26
CA TYR A 174 6.80 18.55 -2.64
C TYR A 174 5.62 18.67 -3.62
N PRO A 175 4.80 19.73 -3.52
CA PRO A 175 3.61 19.91 -4.35
C PRO A 175 3.92 20.08 -5.84
N GLU A 176 5.18 20.36 -6.19
CA GLU A 176 5.63 20.47 -7.58
C GLU A 176 5.78 19.11 -8.29
N VAL A 177 5.85 18.01 -7.53
CA VAL A 177 6.00 16.66 -8.09
C VAL A 177 4.73 16.23 -8.80
N GLN A 178 4.84 15.99 -10.10
CA GLN A 178 3.77 15.39 -10.89
C GLN A 178 3.83 13.88 -10.75
N TYR A 179 3.00 13.32 -9.87
CA TYR A 179 2.85 11.87 -9.72
C TYR A 179 1.97 11.28 -10.83
N THR A 180 2.19 10.01 -11.16
CA THR A 180 1.35 9.31 -12.14
C THR A 180 0.02 8.93 -11.49
N ARG A 181 -1.09 9.34 -12.10
CA ARG A 181 -2.43 8.95 -11.63
C ARG A 181 -2.75 7.51 -12.06
N MET A 182 -3.55 6.81 -11.27
CA MET A 182 -3.83 5.39 -11.54
C MET A 182 -4.54 5.09 -12.87
N ASP A 183 -5.37 6.02 -13.34
CA ASP A 183 -5.99 5.91 -14.67
C ASP A 183 -4.97 6.06 -15.81
N GLU A 184 -4.01 6.97 -15.67
CA GLU A 184 -2.87 7.07 -16.61
C GLU A 184 -1.97 5.84 -16.53
N TYR A 185 -1.66 5.34 -15.33
CA TYR A 185 -0.82 4.16 -15.14
C TYR A 185 -1.43 2.92 -15.82
N MET A 186 -2.74 2.71 -15.66
CA MET A 186 -3.45 1.55 -16.22
C MET A 186 -3.57 1.57 -17.76
N GLN A 187 -3.38 2.71 -18.43
CA GLN A 187 -3.41 2.77 -19.91
C GLN A 187 -2.36 1.86 -20.56
N ARG A 188 -1.27 1.56 -19.85
CA ARG A 188 -0.19 0.67 -20.31
C ARG A 188 -0.64 -0.79 -20.50
N TYR A 189 -1.81 -1.15 -19.98
CA TYR A 189 -2.33 -2.52 -19.94
C TYR A 189 -3.59 -2.72 -20.79
N LEU A 190 -3.99 -1.71 -21.57
CA LEU A 190 -5.11 -1.78 -22.53
C LEU A 190 -4.74 -2.55 -23.80
#